data_AF-A0A2D4JM05-F1
#
_entry.id   AF-A0A2D4JM05-F1
#
_cell.length_a   1.000
_cell.length_b   1.000
_cell.length_c   1.000
_cell.angle_alpha   90.00
_cell.angle_beta   90.00
_cell.angle_gamma   90.00
#
_symmetry.space_group_name_H-M   'P 1'
#
loop_
_entity.id
_entity.type
_entity.pdbx_description
1 polymer ?
#
loop_
_entity_poly.entity_id
_entity_poly.type
_entity_poly.pdbx_seq_one_letter_code
_entity_poly.pdbx_strand_id
1 'polypeptide(L)'
;YITSDCGKTWRQVFEEEHHILYLDHGGVIVAIKDTSIPLKILKFSVDEGQTWSTHNFTSISVYVDGLLSEPGDETLVMTVFGHISYQSDWELVKVDFRPSFPRECTDED
;
A
#
# COMPACT_ATOMS: atom_id res chain seq x y z
N TYR A 1 -8.24 4.21 -11.68
CA TYR A 1 -7.36 4.28 -12.87
C TYR A 1 -6.01 4.84 -12.46
N ILE A 2 -4.95 4.57 -13.21
CA ILE A 2 -3.60 5.10 -12.98
C ILE A 2 -2.98 5.59 -14.29
N THR A 3 -2.05 6.53 -14.19
CA THR A 3 -1.17 7.00 -15.26
C THR A 3 0.23 7.17 -14.69
N SER A 4 1.25 6.74 -15.43
CA SER A 4 2.66 6.97 -15.05
C SER A 4 3.40 7.90 -16.01
N ASP A 5 2.74 8.37 -17.07
CA ASP A 5 3.28 9.29 -18.07
C ASP A 5 2.59 10.66 -18.02
N CYS A 6 2.28 11.11 -16.79
CA CYS A 6 1.68 12.41 -16.51
C CYS A 6 0.35 12.67 -17.25
N GLY A 7 -0.49 11.65 -17.36
CA GLY A 7 -1.86 11.76 -17.89
C GLY A 7 -1.99 11.55 -19.40
N LYS A 8 -0.90 11.16 -20.08
CA LYS A 8 -0.91 10.87 -21.52
C LYS A 8 -1.56 9.51 -21.81
N THR A 9 -1.30 8.50 -21.00
CA THR A 9 -1.94 7.18 -21.06
C THR A 9 -2.55 6.82 -19.71
N TRP A 10 -3.76 6.29 -19.75
CA TRP A 10 -4.52 5.86 -18.59
C TRP A 10 -4.77 4.37 -18.66
N ARG A 11 -4.61 3.68 -17.52
CA ARG A 11 -4.88 2.25 -17.37
C ARG A 11 -5.86 2.02 -16.23
N GLN A 12 -6.79 1.10 -16.43
CA GLN A 12 -7.67 0.65 -15.36
C GLN A 12 -6.91 -0.33 -14.46
N VAL A 13 -7.11 -0.22 -13.16
CA VAL A 13 -6.40 -1.04 -12.16
C VAL A 13 -7.41 -1.75 -11.26
N PHE A 14 -8.24 -0.98 -10.57
CA PHE A 14 -9.27 -1.49 -9.68
C PHE A 14 -10.66 -1.08 -10.16
N GLU A 15 -11.64 -1.94 -9.86
CA GLU A 15 -13.06 -1.69 -10.11
C GLU A 15 -13.69 -0.84 -9.01
N GLU A 16 -13.37 -1.14 -7.75
CA GLU A 16 -13.86 -0.41 -6.57
C GLU A 16 -12.80 0.57 -6.02
N GLU A 17 -13.21 1.39 -5.05
CA GLU A 17 -12.34 2.35 -4.37
C GLU A 17 -11.27 1.68 -3.51
N HIS A 18 -10.07 2.24 -3.54
CA HIS A 18 -8.91 1.76 -2.77
C HIS A 18 -8.16 2.97 -2.22
N HIS A 19 -7.75 2.89 -0.95
CA HIS A 19 -6.75 3.78 -0.40
C HIS A 19 -5.40 3.48 -1.04
N ILE A 20 -4.74 4.52 -1.54
CA ILE A 20 -3.43 4.43 -2.19
C ILE A 20 -2.39 5.10 -1.32
N LEU A 21 -1.25 4.44 -1.14
CA LEU A 21 -0.07 5.00 -0.49
C LEU A 21 1.14 4.79 -1.40
N TYR A 22 1.95 5.83 -1.55
CA TYR A 22 3.22 5.79 -2.26
C TYR A 22 4.36 5.66 -1.25
N LEU A 23 5.33 4.82 -1.55
CA LEU A 23 6.56 4.64 -0.78
C LEU A 23 7.76 4.79 -1.72
N ASP A 24 8.89 5.24 -1.16
CA ASP A 24 10.15 5.39 -1.90
C ASP A 24 10.00 6.21 -3.19
N HIS A 25 9.50 7.44 -3.06
CA HIS A 25 9.21 8.33 -4.19
C HIS A 25 8.33 7.74 -5.31
N GLY A 26 7.50 6.74 -4.99
CA GLY A 26 6.65 6.05 -5.96
C GLY A 26 7.24 4.75 -6.51
N GLY A 27 8.39 4.30 -6.00
CA GLY A 27 8.96 2.99 -6.32
C GLY A 27 8.04 1.83 -5.91
N VAL A 28 7.30 1.99 -4.82
CA VAL A 28 6.24 1.05 -4.42
C VAL A 28 4.90 1.76 -4.26
N ILE A 29 3.87 1.20 -4.89
CA ILE A 29 2.49 1.65 -4.76
C ILE A 29 1.72 0.60 -3.97
N VAL A 30 1.16 1.00 -2.84
CA VAL A 30 0.32 0.15 -2.01
C VAL A 30 -1.14 0.54 -2.19
N ALA A 31 -2.02 -0.46 -2.27
CA ALA A 31 -3.45 -0.29 -2.38
C ALA A 31 -4.19 -1.19 -1.38
N ILE A 32 -5.10 -0.61 -0.61
CA ILE A 32 -6.01 -1.33 0.27
C ILE A 32 -7.44 -0.95 -0.11
N LYS A 33 -8.32 -1.94 -0.28
CA LYS A 33 -9.71 -1.69 -0.66
C LYS A 33 -10.41 -0.85 0.42
N ASP A 34 -11.06 0.23 0.02
CA ASP A 34 -11.90 1.03 0.90
C ASP A 34 -13.28 0.36 0.98
N THR A 35 -13.59 -0.24 2.13
CA THR A 35 -14.82 -1.00 2.32
C THR A 35 -15.21 -1.10 3.79
N SER A 36 -16.51 -1.22 4.04
CA SER A 36 -17.09 -1.39 5.38
C SER A 36 -16.98 -2.81 5.94
N ILE A 37 -16.21 -3.68 5.29
CA ILE A 37 -16.01 -5.09 5.67
C ILE A 37 -14.55 -5.26 6.11
N PRO A 38 -14.28 -5.95 7.23
CA PRO A 38 -12.91 -6.09 7.71
C PRO A 38 -12.10 -6.97 6.75
N LEU A 39 -10.85 -6.56 6.52
CA LEU A 39 -9.97 -7.17 5.53
C LEU A 39 -8.57 -7.39 6.13
N LYS A 40 -7.82 -8.27 5.49
CA LYS A 40 -6.44 -8.62 5.88
C LYS A 40 -5.48 -8.65 4.70
N ILE A 41 -5.96 -8.24 3.54
CA ILE A 41 -5.20 -8.25 2.28
C ILE A 41 -4.79 -6.82 1.96
N LEU A 42 -3.54 -6.66 1.53
CA LEU A 42 -3.09 -5.47 0.82
C LEU A 42 -2.64 -5.89 -0.57
N LYS A 43 -2.72 -4.95 -1.51
CA LYS A 43 -2.12 -5.10 -2.83
C LYS A 43 -0.95 -4.14 -2.93
N PHE A 44 0.11 -4.55 -3.60
CA PHE A 44 1.25 -3.67 -3.87
C PHE A 44 1.75 -3.89 -5.29
N SER A 45 2.31 -2.85 -5.87
CA SER A 45 2.95 -2.83 -7.18
C SER A 45 4.31 -2.17 -7.07
N VAL A 46 5.26 -2.67 -7.85
CA VAL A 46 6.67 -2.26 -7.85
C VAL A 46 7.12 -1.83 -9.26
N ASP A 47 6.14 -1.71 -10.16
CA ASP A 47 6.31 -1.44 -11.59
C ASP A 47 5.29 -0.39 -12.06
N GLU A 48 5.08 0.64 -11.24
CA GLU A 48 4.20 1.79 -11.50
C GLU A 48 2.71 1.41 -11.71
N GLY A 49 2.26 0.33 -11.07
CA GLY A 49 0.87 -0.11 -11.16
C GLY A 49 0.56 -1.00 -12.37
N GLN A 50 1.58 -1.54 -13.04
CA GLN A 50 1.39 -2.47 -14.16
C GLN A 50 1.04 -3.88 -13.70
N THR A 51 1.75 -4.40 -12.71
CA THR A 51 1.45 -5.67 -12.05
C THR A 51 1.23 -5.47 -10.57
N TRP A 52 0.30 -6.24 -10.02
CA TRP A 52 -0.12 -6.14 -8.62
C TRP A 52 0.01 -7.48 -7.93
N SER A 53 0.71 -7.48 -6.81
CA SER A 53 0.86 -8.62 -5.91
C SER A 53 -0.04 -8.45 -4.70
N THR A 54 -0.60 -9.55 -4.20
CA THR A 54 -1.46 -9.56 -3.00
C THR A 54 -0.69 -10.14 -1.82
N HIS A 55 -0.77 -9.48 -0.67
CA HIS A 55 -0.11 -9.91 0.56
C HIS A 55 -1.06 -9.85 1.76
N ASN A 56 -0.95 -10.82 2.67
CA ASN A 56 -1.69 -10.80 3.94
C ASN A 56 -0.87 -10.02 4.97
N PHE A 57 -1.26 -8.78 5.25
CA PHE A 57 -0.52 -7.91 6.18
C PHE A 57 -0.76 -8.24 7.65
N THR A 58 -1.85 -8.94 7.95
CA THR A 58 -2.23 -9.35 9.30
C THR A 58 -2.87 -10.73 9.28
N SER A 59 -2.87 -11.39 10.44
CA SER A 59 -3.50 -12.70 10.63
C SER A 59 -5.02 -12.61 10.82
N ILE A 60 -5.49 -11.48 11.35
CA ILE A 60 -6.89 -11.21 11.68
C ILE A 60 -7.45 -10.15 10.74
N SER A 61 -8.75 -10.20 10.43
CA SER A 61 -9.36 -9.17 9.60
C SER A 61 -9.56 -7.88 10.42
N VAL A 62 -9.18 -6.75 9.84
CA VAL A 62 -9.21 -5.42 10.48
C VAL A 62 -10.04 -4.46 9.64
N TYR A 63 -10.81 -3.60 10.30
CA TYR A 63 -11.43 -2.44 9.66
C TYR A 63 -10.37 -1.37 9.48
N VAL A 64 -10.05 -1.04 8.23
CA VAL A 64 -8.96 -0.09 7.93
C VAL A 64 -9.52 1.32 8.00
N ASP A 65 -8.98 2.13 8.92
CA ASP A 65 -9.34 3.54 9.07
C ASP A 65 -8.37 4.45 8.31
N GLY A 66 -7.14 3.99 8.05
CA GLY A 66 -6.20 4.70 7.19
C GLY A 66 -4.80 4.11 7.11
N LEU A 67 -3.95 4.79 6.33
CA LEU A 67 -2.57 4.42 6.03
C LEU A 67 -1.64 5.62 6.30
N LEU A 68 -0.46 5.35 6.85
CA LEU A 68 0.59 6.35 7.07
C LEU A 68 1.93 5.82 6.55
N SER A 69 2.72 6.68 5.91
CA SER A 69 4.14 6.44 5.63
C SER A 69 5.01 7.08 6.72
N GLU A 70 6.25 6.60 6.85
CA GLU A 70 7.25 7.30 7.65
C GLU A 70 7.59 8.67 7.01
N PRO A 71 7.75 9.74 7.80
CA PRO A 71 8.14 11.04 7.27
C PRO A 71 9.44 10.98 6.48
N GLY A 72 9.45 11.63 5.32
CA GLY A 72 10.59 11.66 4.40
C GLY A 72 10.31 10.97 3.07
N ASP A 73 9.31 10.08 3.00
CA ASP A 73 8.89 9.32 1.79
C ASP A 73 10.01 8.56 1.05
N GLU A 74 11.21 8.50 1.62
CA GLU A 74 12.37 7.69 1.17
C GLU A 74 12.35 6.28 1.76
N THR A 75 11.46 6.00 2.72
CA THR A 75 11.45 4.70 3.39
C THR A 75 10.34 3.79 2.88
N LEU A 76 10.62 2.50 2.96
CA LEU A 76 9.74 1.41 2.55
C LEU A 76 8.90 0.89 3.73
N VAL A 77 8.63 1.75 4.70
CA VAL A 77 7.87 1.43 5.91
C VAL A 77 6.52 2.13 5.87
N MET A 78 5.45 1.34 6.02
CA MET A 78 4.10 1.88 6.18
C MET A 78 3.45 1.36 7.46
N THR A 79 2.48 2.12 7.94
CA THR A 79 1.63 1.76 9.07
C THR A 79 0.17 1.77 8.61
N VAL A 80 -0.50 0.63 8.77
CA VAL A 80 -1.95 0.51 8.65
C VAL A 80 -2.54 0.67 10.03
N PHE A 81 -3.52 1.55 10.21
CA PHE A 81 -4.23 1.70 11.47
C PHE A 81 -5.73 1.47 11.29
N GLY A 82 -6.33 0.85 12.29
CA GLY A 82 -7.71 0.40 12.22
C GLY A 82 -8.23 -0.18 13.52
N HIS A 83 -9.39 -0.83 13.47
CA HIS A 83 -10.00 -1.50 14.62
C HIS A 83 -10.42 -2.94 14.27
N ILE A 84 -10.31 -3.86 15.23
CA ILE A 84 -10.63 -5.28 15.03
C ILE A 84 -12.13 -5.56 15.27
N SER A 85 -12.76 -4.78 16.15
CA SER A 85 -14.15 -4.97 16.55
C SER A 85 -14.87 -3.63 16.77
N TYR A 86 -16.20 -3.68 16.83
CA TYR A 86 -17.04 -2.54 17.19
C TYR A 86 -16.75 -1.95 18.57
N GLN A 87 -15.98 -2.63 19.43
CA GLN A 87 -15.60 -2.13 20.77
C GLN A 87 -14.37 -1.21 20.76
N SER A 88 -13.93 -0.76 19.57
CA SER A 88 -12.90 0.28 19.40
C SER A 88 -11.50 -0.06 19.91
N ASP A 89 -11.15 -1.36 19.91
CA ASP A 89 -9.77 -1.78 20.12
C ASP A 89 -8.95 -1.45 18.86
N TRP A 90 -8.14 -0.40 18.98
CA TRP A 90 -7.25 0.07 17.92
C TRP A 90 -6.09 -0.91 17.71
N GLU A 91 -5.77 -1.18 16.46
CA GLU A 91 -4.62 -1.95 16.05
C GLU A 91 -3.79 -1.17 15.03
N LEU A 92 -2.47 -1.22 15.21
CA LEU A 92 -1.52 -0.64 14.28
C LEU A 92 -0.64 -1.78 13.75
N VAL A 93 -0.63 -1.93 12.42
CA VAL A 93 0.18 -2.93 11.73
C VAL A 93 1.27 -2.22 10.95
N LYS A 94 2.52 -2.44 11.37
CA LYS A 94 3.70 -2.00 10.63
C LYS A 94 4.02 -3.01 9.52
N VAL A 95 4.10 -2.54 8.28
CA VAL A 95 4.56 -3.33 7.14
C VAL A 95 5.90 -2.76 6.66
N ASP A 96 6.88 -3.64 6.47
CA ASP A 96 8.25 -3.29 6.09
C ASP A 96 8.60 -3.98 4.77
N PHE A 97 8.73 -3.19 3.70
CA PHE A 97 9.09 -3.68 2.37
C PHE A 97 10.60 -3.75 2.14
N ARG A 98 11.44 -3.20 3.05
CA ARG A 98 12.91 -3.20 2.91
C ARG A 98 13.53 -4.59 2.67
N PRO A 99 13.03 -5.70 3.26
CA PRO A 99 13.57 -7.03 2.96
C PRO A 99 13.46 -7.44 1.49
N SER A 100 12.49 -6.89 0.75
CA SER A 100 12.32 -7.15 -0.69
C SER A 100 13.23 -6.26 -1.55
N PHE A 101 13.72 -5.14 -1.01
CA PHE A 101 14.54 -4.15 -1.70
C PHE A 101 15.81 -3.83 -0.89
N PRO A 102 16.74 -4.78 -0.73
CA PRO A 102 17.93 -4.58 0.09
C PRO A 102 19.03 -3.75 -0.59
N ARG A 103 18.88 -3.44 -1.88
CA ARG A 103 19.90 -2.78 -2.70
C ARG A 103 19.48 -1.33 -2.98
N GLU A 104 20.41 -0.40 -2.78
CA GLU A 104 20.23 0.99 -3.21
C GLU A 104 20.33 1.10 -4.73
N CYS A 105 19.47 1.94 -5.31
CA CYS A 105 19.50 2.26 -6.74
C CYS A 105 20.78 3.03 -7.08
N THR A 106 21.34 2.71 -8.25
CA THR A 106 22.48 3.41 -8.83
C THR A 106 22.03 4.15 -10.08
N ASP A 107 22.88 5.04 -10.60
CA ASP A 107 22.61 5.79 -11.84
C ASP A 107 22.40 4.89 -13.08
N GLU A 108 22.77 3.61 -13.02
CA GLU A 108 22.62 2.64 -14.11
C GLU A 108 21.31 1.82 -14.05
N ASP A 109 20.50 1.98 -12.99
CA ASP A 109 19.19 1.33 -12.84
C ASP A 109 18.04 2.19 -13.38
#